data_AF-A0A927T0H8-F1
#
_entry.id   AF-A0A927T0H8-F1
#
_cell.length_a   1.000
_cell.length_b   1.000
_cell.length_c   1.000
_cell.angle_alpha   90.00
_cell.angle_beta   90.00
_cell.angle_gamma   90.00
#
_symmetry.space_group_name_H-M   'P 1'
#
loop_
_entity.id
_entity.type
_entity.pdbx_description
1 polymer ?
#
loop_
_entity_poly.entity_id
_entity_poly.type
_entity_poly.pdbx_seq_one_letter_code
_entity_poly.pdbx_strand_id
1 'polypeptide(L)'
;MIKKVFVKIILNYILGYVNIKVESYYIERFINICTSKKIFLWNIKRERATILYANISIKEYKQLKDIARKVSMKVSIEKKKGLPILLHKYRKRKIFAGFLLFIAIVLIIISQFIWNIEITGDEKINKTEILQELNNLGLDTGVLKSKINTTDIINEIRLKRNDIAWLGITLKGTNAIIEVVAREEKPNIIDENDYCNIVSEKARYNY
;
A
#
# COMPACT_ATOMS: atom_id res chain seq x y z
N MET A 1 -22.61 5.35 30.14
CA MET A 1 -23.31 4.05 29.97
C MET A 1 -23.42 3.63 28.50
N ILE A 2 -23.80 4.54 27.59
CA ILE A 2 -24.00 4.30 26.14
C ILE A 2 -22.75 3.75 25.41
N LYS A 3 -21.55 4.28 25.70
CA LYS A 3 -20.29 3.80 25.08
C LYS A 3 -20.01 2.31 25.34
N LYS A 4 -20.27 1.79 26.55
CA LYS A 4 -20.07 0.37 26.88
C LYS A 4 -21.03 -0.55 26.12
N VAL A 5 -22.27 -0.09 25.89
CA VAL A 5 -23.28 -0.84 25.14
C VAL A 5 -22.90 -0.91 23.66
N PHE A 6 -22.44 0.19 23.07
CA PHE A 6 -22.04 0.25 21.67
C PHE A 6 -20.81 -0.63 21.38
N VAL A 7 -19.80 -0.59 22.26
CA VAL A 7 -18.62 -1.46 22.18
C VAL A 7 -19.01 -2.93 22.28
N LYS A 8 -19.93 -3.30 23.18
CA LYS A 8 -20.41 -4.68 23.32
C LYS A 8 -21.17 -5.16 22.07
N ILE A 9 -21.95 -4.28 21.44
CA ILE A 9 -22.65 -4.58 20.17
C ILE A 9 -21.62 -4.85 19.06
N ILE A 10 -20.64 -3.97 18.88
CA ILE A 10 -19.58 -4.13 17.87
C ILE A 10 -18.79 -5.43 18.12
N LEU A 11 -18.43 -5.71 19.37
CA LEU A 11 -17.71 -6.92 19.74
C LEU A 11 -18.54 -8.18 19.45
N ASN A 12 -19.86 -8.13 19.63
CA ASN A 12 -20.76 -9.23 19.28
C ASN A 12 -20.93 -9.40 17.76
N TYR A 13 -20.83 -8.33 16.96
CA TYR A 13 -20.74 -8.44 15.50
C TYR A 13 -19.45 -9.17 15.06
N ILE A 14 -18.33 -8.91 15.74
CA ILE A 14 -17.02 -9.52 15.48
C ILE A 14 -16.97 -10.99 15.95
N LEU A 15 -17.40 -11.28 17.18
CA LEU A 15 -17.38 -12.63 17.76
C LEU A 15 -18.50 -13.53 17.21
N GLY A 16 -19.54 -12.92 16.65
CA GLY A 16 -20.72 -13.56 16.10
C GLY A 16 -21.88 -13.65 17.08
N TYR A 17 -23.08 -13.54 16.52
CA TYR A 17 -24.34 -13.52 17.24
C TYR A 17 -25.37 -14.45 16.58
N VAL A 18 -26.46 -14.72 17.30
CA VAL A 18 -27.58 -15.49 16.78
C VAL A 18 -28.85 -14.68 16.96
N ASN A 19 -29.72 -14.73 15.95
CA ASN A 19 -31.08 -14.24 16.07
C ASN A 19 -31.94 -15.38 16.62
N ILE A 20 -32.56 -15.13 17.77
CA ILE A 20 -33.43 -16.07 18.46
C ILE A 20 -34.88 -15.64 18.31
N LYS A 21 -35.74 -16.63 18.12
CA LYS A 21 -37.19 -16.53 18.26
C LYS A 21 -37.59 -17.18 19.58
N VAL A 22 -38.29 -16.43 20.42
CA VAL A 22 -38.78 -16.88 21.72
C VAL A 22 -40.30 -16.92 21.67
N GLU A 23 -40.87 -18.09 21.93
CA GLU A 23 -42.31 -18.32 22.03
C GLU A 23 -42.66 -18.58 23.51
N SER A 24 -43.34 -17.62 24.15
CA SER A 24 -43.75 -17.73 25.55
C SER A 24 -44.94 -16.82 25.87
N TYR A 25 -45.81 -17.25 26.78
CA TYR A 25 -46.89 -16.43 27.33
C TYR A 25 -46.39 -15.28 28.21
N TYR A 26 -45.15 -15.35 28.74
CA TYR A 26 -44.59 -14.37 29.68
C TYR A 26 -43.24 -13.79 29.18
N ILE A 27 -43.29 -12.99 28.12
CA ILE A 27 -42.10 -12.38 27.49
C ILE A 27 -41.34 -11.45 28.46
N GLU A 28 -42.06 -10.69 29.29
CA GLU A 28 -41.44 -9.75 30.24
C GLU A 28 -40.61 -10.47 31.29
N ARG A 29 -41.12 -11.60 31.79
CA ARG A 29 -40.39 -12.46 32.72
C ARG A 29 -39.10 -13.00 32.08
N PHE A 30 -39.14 -13.35 30.80
CA PHE A 30 -37.95 -13.79 30.06
C PHE A 30 -36.90 -12.67 29.95
N ILE A 31 -37.31 -11.45 29.60
CA ILE A 31 -36.40 -10.29 29.50
C ILE A 31 -35.78 -9.96 30.86
N ASN A 32 -36.57 -10.03 31.93
CA ASN A 32 -36.09 -9.81 33.30
C ASN A 32 -35.07 -10.87 33.72
N ILE A 33 -35.32 -12.14 33.43
CA ILE A 33 -34.36 -13.22 33.70
C ILE A 33 -33.05 -12.98 32.93
N CYS A 34 -33.13 -12.63 31.64
CA CYS A 34 -31.94 -12.33 30.84
C CYS A 34 -31.13 -11.17 31.43
N THR A 35 -31.81 -10.10 31.84
CA THR A 35 -31.18 -8.93 32.46
C THR A 35 -30.52 -9.28 33.79
N SER A 36 -31.20 -10.05 34.66
CA SER A 36 -30.65 -10.51 35.94
C SER A 36 -29.41 -11.40 35.79
N LYS A 37 -29.37 -12.21 34.73
CA LYS A 37 -28.26 -13.10 34.37
C LYS A 37 -27.14 -12.38 33.59
N LYS A 38 -27.24 -11.06 33.39
CA LYS A 38 -26.32 -10.23 32.59
C LYS A 38 -26.22 -10.69 31.11
N ILE A 39 -27.24 -11.37 30.61
CA ILE A 39 -27.36 -11.78 29.20
C ILE A 39 -27.85 -10.56 28.42
N PHE A 40 -27.04 -10.11 27.47
CA PHE A 40 -27.36 -8.92 26.70
C PHE A 40 -28.18 -9.27 25.46
N LEU A 41 -29.42 -8.79 25.43
CA LEU A 41 -30.31 -8.85 24.27
C LEU A 41 -30.32 -7.51 23.57
N TRP A 42 -30.16 -7.49 22.24
CA TRP A 42 -30.28 -6.27 21.45
C TRP A 42 -31.17 -6.47 20.22
N ASN A 43 -31.62 -5.36 19.63
CA ASN A 43 -32.54 -5.35 18.49
C ASN A 43 -33.76 -6.25 18.76
N ILE A 44 -34.37 -6.02 19.92
CA ILE A 44 -35.56 -6.74 20.37
C ILE A 44 -36.74 -6.28 19.51
N LYS A 45 -37.44 -7.23 18.88
CA LYS A 45 -38.63 -6.99 18.06
C LYS A 45 -39.75 -7.88 18.56
N ARG A 46 -40.89 -7.28 18.91
CA ARG A 46 -42.08 -8.02 19.33
C ARG A 46 -43.04 -8.11 18.15
N GLU A 47 -43.36 -9.33 17.72
CA GLU A 47 -44.30 -9.55 16.61
C GLU A 47 -45.71 -9.84 17.13
N ARG A 48 -45.83 -10.57 18.25
CA ARG A 48 -47.11 -10.86 18.92
C ARG A 48 -46.96 -10.79 20.43
N ALA A 49 -48.08 -10.83 21.16
CA ALA A 49 -48.06 -10.89 22.63
C ALA A 49 -47.21 -12.05 23.17
N THR A 50 -47.09 -13.14 22.40
CA THR A 50 -46.40 -14.38 22.76
C THR A 50 -45.10 -14.65 21.98
N ILE A 51 -44.72 -13.80 21.01
CA ILE A 51 -43.55 -14.01 20.14
C ILE A 51 -42.60 -12.81 20.20
N LEU A 52 -41.34 -13.09 20.56
CA LEU A 52 -40.24 -12.12 20.62
C LEU A 52 -39.07 -12.57 19.73
N TYR A 53 -38.49 -11.64 18.98
CA TYR A 53 -37.20 -11.80 18.32
C TYR A 53 -36.15 -10.96 19.02
N ALA A 54 -34.97 -11.52 19.24
CA ALA A 54 -33.84 -10.77 19.78
C ALA A 54 -32.53 -11.29 19.21
N ASN A 55 -31.51 -10.44 19.19
CA ASN A 55 -30.15 -10.86 18.93
C ASN A 55 -29.44 -11.14 20.26
N ILE A 56 -28.66 -12.21 20.30
CA ILE A 56 -27.86 -12.63 21.46
C ILE A 56 -26.48 -13.12 21.01
N SER A 57 -25.44 -12.91 21.83
CA SER A 57 -24.09 -13.41 21.54
C SER A 57 -24.05 -14.95 21.52
N ILE A 58 -23.20 -15.56 20.69
CA ILE A 58 -23.07 -17.03 20.60
C ILE A 58 -22.70 -17.64 21.96
N LYS A 59 -21.82 -16.98 22.73
CA LYS A 59 -21.40 -17.44 24.07
C LYS A 59 -22.56 -17.40 25.07
N GLU A 60 -23.31 -16.30 25.06
CA GLU A 60 -24.44 -16.06 25.96
C GLU A 60 -25.65 -16.95 25.58
N TYR A 61 -25.82 -17.31 24.30
CA TYR A 61 -26.85 -18.26 23.86
C TYR A 61 -26.72 -19.64 24.50
N LYS A 62 -25.49 -20.14 24.71
CA LYS A 62 -25.27 -21.44 25.39
C LYS A 62 -25.83 -21.40 26.81
N GLN A 63 -25.62 -20.31 27.53
CA GLN A 63 -26.16 -20.10 28.88
C GLN A 63 -27.68 -19.91 28.86
N LEU A 64 -28.20 -19.19 27.85
CA LEU A 64 -29.63 -18.98 27.67
C LEU A 64 -30.38 -20.30 27.43
N LYS A 65 -29.80 -21.23 26.67
CA LYS A 65 -30.39 -22.54 26.38
C LYS A 65 -30.68 -23.33 27.65
N ASP A 66 -29.75 -23.31 28.61
CA ASP A 66 -29.92 -24.04 29.86
C ASP A 66 -30.97 -23.37 30.78
N ILE A 67 -31.10 -22.05 30.71
CA ILE A 67 -32.13 -21.30 31.43
C ILE A 67 -33.50 -21.54 30.81
N ALA A 68 -33.62 -21.47 29.48
CA ALA A 68 -34.87 -21.70 28.77
C ALA A 68 -35.44 -23.10 29.05
N ARG A 69 -34.56 -24.11 29.16
CA ARG A 69 -34.94 -25.48 29.53
C ARG A 69 -35.51 -25.57 30.95
N LYS A 70 -34.98 -24.81 31.90
CA LYS A 70 -35.46 -24.78 33.30
C LYS A 70 -36.80 -24.06 33.47
N VAL A 71 -37.12 -23.12 32.57
CA VAL A 71 -38.32 -22.27 32.65
C VAL A 71 -39.38 -22.73 31.63
N SER A 72 -39.21 -23.90 30.99
CA SER A 72 -40.12 -24.45 29.97
C SER A 72 -40.46 -23.47 28.85
N MET A 73 -39.47 -22.67 28.42
CA MET A 73 -39.64 -21.69 27.34
C MET A 73 -39.11 -22.25 26.02
N LYS A 74 -39.83 -22.01 24.92
CA LYS A 74 -39.42 -22.45 23.59
C LYS A 74 -38.57 -21.38 22.91
N VAL A 75 -37.28 -21.67 22.77
CA VAL A 75 -36.29 -20.78 22.13
C VAL A 75 -35.72 -21.47 20.90
N SER A 76 -36.00 -20.91 19.73
CA SER A 76 -35.53 -21.40 18.44
C SER A 76 -34.49 -20.45 17.85
N ILE A 77 -33.47 -20.97 17.19
CA ILE A 77 -32.52 -20.15 16.43
C ILE A 77 -33.08 -19.97 15.02
N GLU A 78 -33.38 -18.74 14.62
CA GLU A 78 -33.84 -18.46 13.26
C GLU A 78 -32.64 -18.38 12.31
N LYS A 79 -31.63 -17.57 12.66
CA LYS A 79 -30.45 -17.33 11.83
C LYS A 79 -29.22 -17.11 12.69
N LYS A 80 -28.12 -17.77 12.34
CA LYS A 80 -26.80 -17.46 12.90
C LYS A 80 -26.16 -16.38 12.02
N LYS A 81 -25.72 -15.25 12.60
CA LYS A 81 -25.12 -14.12 11.85
C LYS A 81 -23.86 -13.63 12.56
N GLY A 82 -22.79 -13.36 11.83
CA GLY A 82 -21.55 -12.86 12.43
C GLY A 82 -20.32 -13.07 11.57
N LEU A 83 -19.22 -12.43 11.95
CA LEU A 83 -17.92 -12.59 11.31
C LEU A 83 -17.51 -14.07 11.10
N PRO A 84 -17.64 -14.99 12.08
CA PRO A 84 -17.23 -16.39 11.86
C PRO A 84 -18.07 -17.12 10.80
N ILE A 85 -19.33 -16.73 10.58
CA ILE A 85 -20.23 -17.34 9.60
C ILE A 85 -19.99 -16.75 8.21
N LEU A 86 -19.74 -15.44 8.13
CA LEU A 86 -19.23 -14.79 6.91
C LEU A 86 -17.88 -15.41 6.49
N LEU A 87 -16.93 -15.54 7.43
CA LEU A 87 -15.62 -16.15 7.18
C LEU A 87 -15.71 -17.62 6.74
N HIS A 88 -16.73 -18.36 7.20
CA HIS A 88 -16.97 -19.74 6.77
C HIS A 88 -17.60 -19.80 5.37
N LYS A 89 -18.56 -18.91 5.07
CA LYS A 89 -19.19 -18.79 3.74
C LYS A 89 -18.19 -18.32 2.67
N TYR A 90 -17.22 -17.49 3.04
CA TYR A 90 -16.15 -17.00 2.16
C TYR A 90 -14.84 -17.78 2.29
N ARG A 91 -14.83 -18.97 2.91
CA ARG A 91 -13.61 -19.78 3.14
C ARG A 91 -12.87 -20.13 1.85
N LYS A 92 -13.58 -20.34 0.73
CA LYS A 92 -12.97 -20.52 -0.61
C LYS A 92 -12.36 -19.24 -1.20
N ARG A 93 -12.80 -18.04 -0.79
CA ARG A 93 -12.23 -16.75 -1.21
C ARG A 93 -11.04 -16.28 -0.37
N LYS A 94 -10.69 -16.96 0.73
CA LYS A 94 -9.48 -16.64 1.51
C LYS A 94 -8.20 -16.95 0.76
N ILE A 95 -8.19 -18.01 -0.07
CA ILE A 95 -7.07 -18.30 -0.97
C ILE A 95 -6.92 -17.15 -1.97
N PHE A 96 -8.02 -16.65 -2.52
CA PHE A 96 -7.98 -15.50 -3.43
C PHE A 96 -7.49 -14.22 -2.75
N ALA A 97 -7.97 -13.93 -1.53
CA ALA A 97 -7.49 -12.77 -0.76
C ALA A 97 -6.01 -12.91 -0.37
N GLY A 98 -5.57 -14.11 0.04
CA GLY A 98 -4.18 -14.41 0.35
C GLY A 98 -3.28 -14.33 -0.89
N PHE A 99 -3.74 -14.83 -2.02
CA PHE A 99 -3.05 -14.75 -3.31
C PHE A 99 -2.94 -13.30 -3.80
N LEU A 100 -4.01 -12.51 -3.65
CA LEU A 100 -3.99 -11.08 -3.98
C LEU A 100 -2.99 -10.33 -3.10
N LEU A 101 -2.96 -10.63 -1.80
CA LEU A 101 -2.00 -10.05 -0.86
C LEU A 101 -0.57 -10.48 -1.19
N PHE A 102 -0.36 -11.74 -1.57
CA PHE A 102 0.93 -12.25 -2.03
C PHE A 102 1.41 -11.53 -3.29
N ILE A 103 0.57 -11.39 -4.31
CA ILE A 103 0.89 -10.61 -5.52
C ILE A 103 1.24 -9.17 -5.17
N ALA A 104 0.47 -8.53 -4.29
CA ALA A 104 0.75 -7.15 -3.88
C ALA A 104 2.13 -7.03 -3.21
N ILE A 105 2.50 -7.96 -2.32
CA ILE A 105 3.82 -7.98 -1.68
C ILE A 105 4.93 -8.17 -2.72
N VAL A 106 4.74 -9.11 -3.65
CA VAL A 106 5.70 -9.40 -4.73
C VAL A 106 5.89 -8.17 -5.62
N LEU A 107 4.81 -7.47 -5.99
CA LEU A 107 4.88 -6.23 -6.78
C LEU A 107 5.64 -5.12 -6.04
N ILE A 108 5.43 -4.98 -4.73
CA ILE A 108 6.17 -4.01 -3.90
C ILE A 108 7.67 -4.33 -3.91
N ILE A 109 8.04 -5.61 -3.74
CA ILE A 109 9.44 -6.04 -3.77
C ILE A 109 10.05 -5.75 -5.15
N ILE A 110 9.38 -6.16 -6.23
CA ILE A 110 9.83 -5.96 -7.61
C ILE A 110 9.97 -4.47 -7.97
N SER A 111 9.09 -3.61 -7.43
CA SER A 111 9.14 -2.15 -7.66
C SER A 111 10.37 -1.46 -7.06
N GLN A 112 11.09 -2.14 -6.17
CA GLN A 112 12.30 -1.60 -5.53
C GLN A 112 13.58 -1.83 -6.36
N PHE A 113 13.50 -2.59 -7.46
CA PHE A 113 14.62 -2.85 -8.34
C PHE A 113 14.66 -1.89 -9.53
N ILE A 114 15.86 -1.70 -10.09
CA ILE A 114 16.06 -1.02 -11.37
C ILE A 114 15.83 -2.01 -12.49
N TRP A 115 14.89 -1.72 -13.38
CA TRP A 115 14.53 -2.57 -14.53
C TRP A 115 15.03 -2.01 -15.84
N ASN A 116 15.22 -0.70 -15.92
CA ASN A 116 15.69 -0.03 -17.12
C ASN A 116 16.72 1.05 -16.76
N ILE A 117 17.76 1.15 -17.58
CA ILE A 117 18.80 2.17 -17.50
C ILE A 117 18.75 2.95 -18.80
N GLU A 118 18.38 4.22 -18.72
CA GLU A 118 18.26 5.12 -19.86
C GLU A 118 19.38 6.16 -19.80
N ILE A 119 20.18 6.22 -20.87
CA ILE A 119 21.30 7.17 -20.97
C ILE A 119 20.95 8.23 -22.01
N THR A 120 20.77 9.45 -21.53
CA THR A 120 20.48 10.67 -22.29
C THR A 120 21.69 11.60 -22.23
N GLY A 121 22.07 12.21 -23.36
CA GLY A 121 23.26 13.07 -23.39
C GLY A 121 23.80 13.30 -24.79
N ASP A 122 24.92 14.01 -24.85
CA ASP A 122 25.64 14.36 -26.08
C ASP A 122 26.11 13.10 -26.84
N GLU A 123 25.92 13.07 -28.16
CA GLU A 123 26.29 11.94 -29.03
C GLU A 123 27.81 11.72 -29.10
N LYS A 124 28.60 12.73 -28.71
CA LYS A 124 30.07 12.65 -28.64
C LYS A 124 30.57 11.60 -27.64
N ILE A 125 29.76 11.23 -26.65
CA ILE A 125 30.16 10.28 -25.60
C ILE A 125 29.55 8.91 -25.88
N ASN A 126 30.40 7.88 -25.87
CA ASN A 126 29.97 6.51 -26.13
C ASN A 126 29.10 5.98 -24.97
N LYS A 127 27.81 5.78 -25.25
CA LYS A 127 26.82 5.28 -24.28
C LYS A 127 27.16 3.89 -23.74
N THR A 128 27.80 3.05 -24.56
CA THR A 128 28.14 1.67 -24.17
C THR A 128 29.26 1.63 -23.13
N GLU A 129 30.25 2.50 -23.25
CA GLU A 129 31.32 2.66 -22.25
C GLU A 129 30.77 3.17 -20.91
N ILE A 130 29.92 4.20 -20.94
CA ILE A 130 29.29 4.73 -19.73
C ILE A 130 28.48 3.63 -19.02
N LEU A 131 27.74 2.83 -19.79
CA LEU A 131 26.96 1.73 -19.22
C LEU A 131 27.85 0.69 -18.54
N GLN A 132 29.00 0.35 -19.13
CA GLN A 132 29.98 -0.55 -18.51
C GLN A 132 30.57 0.04 -17.23
N GLU A 133 30.91 1.33 -17.22
CA GLU A 133 31.41 2.01 -16.01
C GLU A 133 30.35 2.04 -14.89
N LEU A 134 29.10 2.36 -15.21
CA LEU A 134 27.99 2.33 -14.27
C LEU A 134 27.79 0.93 -13.68
N ASN A 135 27.84 -0.12 -14.52
CA ASN A 135 27.74 -1.51 -14.07
C ASN A 135 28.88 -1.88 -13.13
N ASN A 136 30.13 -1.48 -13.42
CA ASN A 136 31.28 -1.73 -12.56
C ASN A 136 31.17 -1.04 -11.19
N LEU A 137 30.48 0.10 -11.12
CA LEU A 137 30.22 0.85 -9.90
C LEU A 137 28.95 0.38 -9.17
N GLY A 138 28.29 -0.66 -9.67
CA GLY A 138 27.14 -1.31 -9.03
C GLY A 138 25.79 -0.74 -9.40
N LEU A 139 25.70 0.11 -10.43
CA LEU A 139 24.44 0.53 -11.04
C LEU A 139 24.20 -0.30 -12.29
N ASP A 140 23.46 -1.40 -12.12
CA ASP A 140 23.05 -2.31 -13.19
C ASP A 140 21.54 -2.63 -13.06
N THR A 141 20.99 -3.20 -14.12
CA THR A 141 19.66 -3.79 -14.13
C THR A 141 19.56 -4.93 -13.11
N GLY A 142 18.44 -4.99 -12.38
CA GLY A 142 18.24 -5.97 -11.31
C GLY A 142 18.88 -5.60 -9.96
N VAL A 143 19.46 -4.41 -9.82
CA VAL A 143 19.99 -3.93 -8.54
C VAL A 143 18.92 -3.23 -7.71
N LEU A 144 18.99 -3.42 -6.39
CA LEU A 144 18.07 -2.84 -5.41
C LEU A 144 18.39 -1.35 -5.22
N LYS A 145 17.38 -0.48 -5.37
CA LYS A 145 17.55 0.99 -5.30
C LYS A 145 18.24 1.47 -4.02
N SER A 146 18.01 0.81 -2.89
CA SER A 146 18.60 1.19 -1.60
C SER A 146 20.10 0.88 -1.49
N LYS A 147 20.65 0.03 -2.36
CA LYS A 147 22.08 -0.33 -2.35
C LYS A 147 22.93 0.65 -3.15
N ILE A 148 22.31 1.47 -3.99
CA ILE A 148 22.99 2.33 -4.95
C ILE A 148 23.20 3.70 -4.33
N ASN A 149 24.46 4.11 -4.17
CA ASN A 149 24.80 5.48 -3.84
C ASN A 149 25.06 6.27 -5.13
N THR A 150 24.05 6.99 -5.60
CA THR A 150 24.15 7.76 -6.86
C THR A 150 25.23 8.83 -6.78
N THR A 151 25.43 9.47 -5.62
CA THR A 151 26.43 10.54 -5.45
C THR A 151 27.86 10.00 -5.57
N ASP A 152 28.15 8.86 -4.98
CA ASP A 152 29.48 8.25 -5.05
C ASP A 152 29.82 7.84 -6.48
N ILE A 153 28.85 7.22 -7.18
CA ILE A 153 28.99 6.80 -8.57
C ILE A 153 29.26 8.01 -9.49
N ILE A 154 28.51 9.11 -9.31
CA ILE A 154 28.72 10.35 -10.07
C ILE A 154 30.15 10.88 -9.86
N ASN A 155 30.62 10.91 -8.62
CA ASN A 155 31.94 11.43 -8.29
C ASN A 155 33.07 10.56 -8.87
N GLU A 156 32.94 9.23 -8.79
CA GLU A 156 33.94 8.31 -9.35
C GLU A 156 34.06 8.44 -10.87
N ILE A 157 32.93 8.50 -11.59
CA ILE A 157 32.94 8.65 -13.05
C ILE A 157 33.58 10.00 -13.42
N ARG A 158 33.22 11.07 -12.71
CA ARG A 158 33.77 12.41 -12.95
C ARG A 158 35.29 12.49 -12.73
N LEU A 159 35.83 11.71 -11.80
CA LEU A 159 37.28 11.65 -11.56
C LEU A 159 38.01 10.84 -12.63
N LYS A 160 37.38 9.80 -13.19
CA LYS A 160 37.98 8.95 -14.23
C LYS A 160 37.91 9.60 -15.62
N ARG A 161 36.86 10.36 -15.91
CA ARG A 161 36.55 10.90 -17.25
C ARG A 161 36.63 12.42 -17.32
N ASN A 162 37.72 12.91 -17.91
CA ASN A 162 37.96 14.36 -18.12
C ASN A 162 37.16 14.96 -19.27
N ASP A 163 36.56 14.13 -20.12
CA ASP A 163 35.69 14.50 -21.24
C ASP A 163 34.25 14.82 -20.80
N ILE A 164 33.88 14.51 -19.55
CA ILE A 164 32.55 14.79 -18.99
C ILE A 164 32.59 16.11 -18.20
N ALA A 165 31.69 17.05 -18.52
CA ALA A 165 31.46 18.26 -17.73
C ALA A 165 30.57 17.97 -16.52
N TRP A 166 29.47 17.24 -16.76
CA TRP A 166 28.45 16.96 -15.77
C TRP A 166 27.80 15.60 -16.01
N LEU A 167 27.51 14.89 -14.91
CA LEU A 167 26.81 13.60 -14.89
C LEU A 167 25.70 13.67 -13.83
N GLY A 168 24.47 13.40 -14.23
CA GLY A 168 23.31 13.30 -13.36
C GLY A 168 22.74 11.88 -13.36
N ILE A 169 22.40 11.35 -12.18
CA ILE A 169 21.70 10.06 -12.05
C ILE A 169 20.40 10.31 -11.30
N THR A 170 19.27 10.07 -11.96
CA THR A 170 17.93 10.23 -11.39
C THR A 170 17.17 8.92 -11.41
N LEU A 171 16.69 8.47 -10.24
CA LEU A 171 15.85 7.27 -10.13
C LEU A 171 14.37 7.65 -10.23
N LYS A 172 13.71 7.34 -11.36
CA LYS A 172 12.26 7.52 -11.55
C LYS A 172 11.55 6.17 -11.56
N GLY A 173 10.88 5.84 -10.46
CA GLY A 173 10.17 4.56 -10.34
C GLY A 173 11.11 3.36 -10.36
N THR A 174 11.03 2.54 -11.39
CA THR A 174 11.92 1.39 -11.67
C THR A 174 12.99 1.72 -12.70
N ASN A 175 13.06 2.96 -13.18
CA ASN A 175 13.99 3.37 -14.23
C ASN A 175 15.08 4.28 -13.64
N ALA A 176 16.32 4.03 -14.02
CA ALA A 176 17.43 4.93 -13.77
C ALA A 176 17.70 5.75 -15.04
N ILE A 177 17.65 7.07 -14.91
CA ILE A 177 17.91 8.02 -16.00
C ILE A 177 19.27 8.65 -15.73
N ILE A 178 20.18 8.53 -16.68
CA ILE A 178 21.52 9.07 -16.62
C ILE A 178 21.61 10.19 -17.66
N GLU A 179 21.91 11.39 -17.18
CA GLU A 179 22.11 12.57 -18.01
C GLU A 179 23.60 12.88 -18.07
N VAL A 180 24.17 12.94 -19.28
CA VAL A 180 25.60 13.18 -19.50
C VAL A 180 25.81 14.41 -20.38
N VAL A 181 26.64 15.33 -19.92
CA VAL A 181 27.02 16.54 -20.67
C VAL A 181 28.52 16.52 -20.91
N ALA A 182 28.92 16.62 -22.18
CA ALA A 182 30.32 16.67 -22.58
C ALA A 182 30.99 17.98 -22.15
N ARG A 183 32.29 17.92 -21.92
CA ARG A 183 33.12 19.09 -21.65
C ARG A 183 33.46 19.80 -22.95
N GLU A 184 33.14 21.09 -23.02
CA GLU A 184 33.63 21.94 -24.10
C GLU A 184 35.13 22.16 -23.94
N GLU A 185 35.86 22.06 -25.04
CA GLU A 185 37.29 22.40 -25.06
C GLU A 185 37.44 23.87 -24.70
N LYS A 186 38.38 24.17 -23.80
CA LYS A 186 38.69 25.57 -23.45
C LYS A 186 39.09 26.29 -24.74
N PRO A 187 38.56 27.50 -25.02
CA PRO A 187 39.02 28.28 -26.15
C PRO A 187 40.54 28.44 -26.04
N ASN A 188 41.25 28.22 -27.15
CA ASN A 188 42.68 28.46 -27.20
C ASN A 188 42.95 29.88 -26.70
N ILE A 189 43.73 29.98 -25.62
CA ILE A 189 44.23 31.26 -25.13
C ILE A 189 45.20 31.71 -26.22
N ILE A 190 44.75 32.59 -27.11
CA ILE A 190 45.61 33.23 -28.09
C ILE A 190 46.59 34.07 -27.25
N ASP A 191 47.89 33.84 -27.42
CA ASP A 191 48.92 34.64 -26.79
C ASP A 191 48.72 36.11 -27.22
N GLU A 192 48.62 37.04 -26.27
CA GLU A 192 48.38 38.47 -26.55
C GLU A 192 49.51 39.11 -27.40
N ASN A 193 50.62 38.40 -27.60
CA ASN A 193 51.73 38.83 -28.46
C ASN A 193 51.57 38.49 -29.96
N ASP A 194 50.49 37.81 -30.38
CA ASP A 194 50.33 37.46 -31.79
C ASP A 194 49.61 38.57 -32.58
N TYR A 195 50.30 39.11 -33.59
CA TYR A 195 49.84 40.25 -34.39
C TYR A 195 48.63 39.86 -35.25
N CYS A 196 47.43 40.36 -34.91
CA CYS A 196 46.26 40.25 -35.78
C CYS A 196 46.12 41.47 -36.69
N ASN A 197 46.00 41.24 -38.00
CA ASN A 197 45.77 42.31 -38.98
C ASN A 197 44.28 42.66 -39.03
N ILE A 198 43.93 43.90 -38.67
CA ILE A 198 42.56 44.41 -38.69
C ILE A 198 42.28 44.97 -40.09
N VAL A 199 41.47 44.28 -40.89
CA VAL A 199 41.03 44.79 -42.20
C VAL A 199 39.59 45.30 -42.07
N SER A 200 39.41 46.62 -42.17
CA SER A 200 38.07 47.23 -42.25
C SER A 200 37.60 47.28 -43.71
N GLU A 201 36.40 46.79 -43.99
CA GLU A 201 35.76 46.96 -45.29
C GLU A 201 35.10 48.35 -45.34
N LYS A 202 35.62 49.23 -46.20
CA LYS A 202 35.17 50.61 -46.31
C LYS A 202 33.85 50.66 -47.08
N ALA A 203 32.74 50.93 -46.41
CA ALA A 203 31.44 51.12 -47.05
C ALA A 203 31.49 52.30 -48.04
N ARG A 204 31.34 51.99 -49.32
CA ARG A 204 31.35 52.98 -50.42
C ARG A 204 29.90 53.40 -50.69
N TYR A 205 29.49 54.54 -50.16
CA TYR A 205 28.24 55.20 -50.57
C TYR A 205 28.43 55.77 -51.98
N ASN A 206 27.60 55.31 -52.93
CA ASN A 206 27.45 55.94 -54.23
C ASN A 206 26.34 56.99 -54.13
N TYR A 207 26.62 58.18 -54.67
CA TYR A 207 25.78 59.38 -54.70
C TYR A 207 24.40 59.16 -55.30
#